data_AF-A0A177KFN3-F1
#
_entry.id   AF-A0A177KFN3-F1
#
_cell.length_a   1.000
_cell.length_b   1.000
_cell.length_c   1.000
_cell.angle_alpha   90.00
_cell.angle_beta   90.00
_cell.angle_gamma   90.00
#
_symmetry.space_group_name_H-M   'P 1'
#
loop_
_entity.id
_entity.type
_entity.pdbx_description
1 polymer ?
#
loop_
_entity_poly.entity_id
_entity_poly.type
_entity_poly.pdbx_seq_one_letter_code
_entity_poly.pdbx_strand_id
1 'polypeptide(L)'
;MLAAALVAAPVTVTAAAAAPTVTATQAQGIVPAAKPPIKTFKNCTALNKTYKGGVARAGVTHNTVSGKKKPFKVKPYFSTALYNANKKMDRDKDGIACEKG
;
A
#
# COMPACT_ATOMS: atom_id res chain seq x y z
N MET A 1 -52.93 61.46 -18.59
CA MET A 1 -52.00 60.58 -17.83
C MET A 1 -50.76 60.41 -18.71
N LEU A 2 -49.73 61.24 -18.49
CA LEU A 2 -48.38 60.82 -18.04
C LEU A 2 -47.84 59.65 -18.89
N ALA A 3 -47.12 59.87 -19.99
CA ALA A 3 -45.70 60.28 -20.09
C ALA A 3 -44.73 59.32 -19.39
N ALA A 4 -43.87 58.64 -20.16
CA ALA A 4 -42.42 58.56 -19.94
C ALA A 4 -41.76 57.66 -20.99
N ALA A 5 -40.91 58.28 -21.81
CA ALA A 5 -39.91 57.63 -22.67
C ALA A 5 -38.64 57.33 -21.85
N LEU A 6 -38.00 56.19 -22.10
CA LEU A 6 -36.60 55.90 -21.72
C LEU A 6 -36.02 54.92 -22.77
N VAL A 7 -35.47 55.43 -23.87
CA VAL A 7 -34.04 55.53 -24.20
C VAL A 7 -33.29 54.19 -24.14
N ALA A 8 -32.99 53.65 -25.33
CA ALA A 8 -32.00 52.60 -25.54
C ALA A 8 -30.59 53.18 -25.41
N ALA A 9 -29.77 52.61 -24.52
CA ALA A 9 -28.33 52.90 -24.44
C ALA A 9 -27.55 51.71 -25.03
N PRO A 10 -26.56 51.94 -25.91
CA PRO A 10 -25.68 50.87 -26.36
C PRO A 10 -24.60 50.65 -25.29
N VAL A 11 -24.58 49.47 -24.67
CA VAL A 11 -23.47 49.06 -23.81
C VAL A 11 -22.35 48.57 -24.73
N THR A 12 -21.34 49.41 -24.91
CA THR A 12 -20.06 49.03 -25.52
C THR A 12 -19.31 48.10 -24.57
N VAL A 13 -19.18 46.82 -24.94
CA VAL A 13 -18.33 45.87 -24.20
C VAL A 13 -16.93 45.94 -24.79
N THR A 14 -16.03 46.63 -24.11
CA THR A 14 -14.58 46.57 -24.36
C THR A 14 -14.05 45.21 -23.93
N ALA A 15 -13.58 44.41 -24.89
CA ALA A 15 -12.87 43.16 -24.64
C ALA A 15 -11.46 43.47 -24.11
N ALA A 16 -11.24 43.28 -22.80
CA ALA A 16 -9.90 43.25 -22.22
C ALA A 16 -9.24 41.89 -22.53
N ALA A 17 -8.16 41.92 -23.32
CA ALA A 17 -7.31 40.75 -23.53
C ALA A 17 -6.58 40.41 -22.22
N ALA A 18 -7.06 39.39 -21.51
CA ALA A 18 -6.33 38.77 -20.41
C ALA A 18 -5.23 37.87 -20.99
N ALA A 19 -3.96 38.23 -20.78
CA ALA A 19 -2.83 37.36 -21.08
C ALA A 19 -2.88 36.09 -20.19
N PRO A 20 -2.56 34.89 -20.71
CA PRO A 20 -2.50 33.70 -19.88
C PRO A 20 -1.26 33.75 -18.98
N THR A 21 -1.48 33.76 -17.67
CA THR A 21 -0.44 33.50 -16.68
C THR A 21 0.01 32.05 -16.82
N VAL A 22 1.26 31.85 -17.26
CA VAL A 22 1.91 30.54 -17.27
C VAL A 22 2.23 30.13 -15.84
N THR A 23 1.36 29.32 -15.24
CA THR A 23 1.66 28.66 -13.96
C THR A 23 2.78 27.65 -14.18
N ALA A 24 3.97 27.96 -13.65
CA ALA A 24 5.08 27.03 -13.61
C ALA A 24 4.68 25.78 -12.80
N THR A 25 4.64 24.63 -13.45
CA THR A 25 4.42 23.34 -12.79
C THR A 25 5.66 23.02 -11.96
N GLN A 26 5.52 23.08 -10.64
CA GLN A 26 6.60 22.69 -9.75
C GLN A 26 6.65 21.16 -9.73
N ALA A 27 7.74 20.61 -10.27
CA ALA A 27 8.06 19.19 -10.16
C ALA A 27 8.30 18.84 -8.69
N GLN A 28 7.25 18.42 -8.00
CA GLN A 28 7.37 17.83 -6.67
C GLN A 28 8.10 16.50 -6.85
N GLY A 29 9.37 16.47 -6.43
CA GLY A 29 10.17 15.25 -6.41
C GLY A 29 9.43 14.17 -5.63
N ILE A 30 9.17 13.04 -6.29
CA ILE A 30 8.62 11.84 -5.66
C ILE A 30 9.71 11.32 -4.72
N VAL A 31 9.60 11.66 -3.43
CA VAL A 31 10.40 11.02 -2.39
C VAL A 31 9.94 9.56 -2.29
N PRO A 32 10.82 8.56 -2.49
CA PRO A 32 10.46 7.18 -2.30
C PRO A 32 10.00 6.98 -0.86
N ALA A 33 8.77 6.50 -0.66
CA ALA A 33 8.29 6.15 0.65
C ALA A 33 9.23 5.10 1.26
N ALA A 34 9.84 5.44 2.40
CA ALA A 34 10.71 4.51 3.12
C ALA A 34 9.92 3.24 3.44
N LYS A 35 10.40 2.07 2.99
CA LYS A 35 9.76 0.79 3.32
C LYS A 35 9.77 0.64 4.84
N PRO A 36 8.63 0.28 5.47
CA PRO A 36 8.58 0.04 6.90
C PRO A 36 9.62 -1.03 7.27
N PRO A 37 10.31 -0.89 8.41
CA PRO A 37 11.34 -1.83 8.81
C PRO A 37 10.76 -3.24 8.91
N ILE A 38 11.36 -4.18 8.18
CA ILE A 38 10.94 -5.58 8.21
C ILE A 38 11.31 -6.16 9.58
N LYS A 39 10.31 -6.63 10.33
CA LYS A 39 10.52 -7.19 11.66
C LYS A 39 11.29 -8.52 11.59
N THR A 40 12.46 -8.56 12.22
CA THR A 40 13.18 -9.80 12.48
C THR A 40 12.92 -10.25 13.91
N PHE A 41 12.62 -11.53 14.09
CA PHE A 41 12.39 -12.10 15.41
C PHE A 41 13.65 -12.84 15.90
N LYS A 42 13.77 -13.00 17.22
CA LYS A 42 14.85 -13.80 17.83
C LYS A 42 14.56 -15.31 17.71
N ASN A 43 13.30 -15.68 17.87
CA ASN A 43 12.82 -17.06 17.89
C ASN A 43 11.36 -17.15 17.45
N CYS A 44 10.89 -18.38 17.24
CA CYS A 44 9.50 -18.64 16.84
C CYS A 44 8.47 -18.19 17.86
N THR A 45 8.78 -18.24 19.16
CA THR A 45 7.85 -17.75 20.18
C THR A 45 7.56 -16.26 20.01
N ALA A 46 8.58 -15.45 19.76
CA ALA A 46 8.41 -14.01 19.53
C ALA A 46 7.65 -13.73 18.22
N LEU A 47 7.95 -14.48 17.16
CA LEU A 47 7.25 -14.36 15.89
C LEU A 47 5.77 -14.76 16.04
N ASN A 48 5.47 -15.89 16.68
CA ASN A 48 4.11 -16.38 16.85
C ASN A 48 3.24 -15.54 17.77
N LYS A 49 3.84 -14.74 18.67
CA LYS A 49 3.10 -13.72 19.43
C LYS A 49 2.49 -12.65 18.53
N THR A 50 3.19 -12.26 17.47
CA THR A 50 2.69 -11.28 16.48
C THR A 50 1.90 -11.96 15.36
N TYR A 51 2.41 -13.08 14.84
CA TYR A 51 1.86 -13.83 13.71
C TYR A 51 1.55 -15.27 14.14
N LYS A 52 0.35 -15.49 14.68
CA LYS A 52 -0.05 -16.77 15.31
C LYS A 52 0.18 -18.01 14.44
N GLY A 53 -0.02 -17.90 13.13
CA GLY A 53 0.19 -19.00 12.17
C GLY A 53 1.58 -19.06 11.55
N GLY A 54 2.51 -18.21 11.98
CA GLY A 54 3.80 -18.03 11.31
C GLY A 54 3.71 -17.05 10.15
N VAL A 55 4.79 -16.98 9.37
CA VAL A 55 4.89 -16.11 8.20
C VAL A 55 5.20 -16.96 6.97
N ALA A 56 4.33 -16.94 5.98
CA ALA A 56 4.49 -17.69 4.74
C ALA A 56 4.91 -16.78 3.59
N ARG A 57 5.61 -17.35 2.61
CA ARG A 57 5.84 -16.69 1.31
C ARG A 57 4.53 -16.55 0.54
N ALA A 58 4.44 -15.54 -0.32
CA ALA A 58 3.34 -15.48 -1.27
C ALA A 58 3.32 -16.74 -2.16
N GLY A 59 2.15 -17.33 -2.36
CA GLY A 59 1.95 -18.54 -3.16
C GLY A 59 2.00 -19.87 -2.40
N VAL A 60 2.36 -19.86 -1.10
CA VAL A 60 2.29 -21.07 -0.26
C VAL A 60 0.82 -21.39 0.03
N THR A 61 0.36 -22.59 -0.33
CA THR A 61 -1.04 -23.01 -0.17
C THR A 61 -1.24 -24.11 0.87
N HIS A 62 -0.15 -24.74 1.28
CA HIS A 62 -0.13 -25.86 2.22
C HIS A 62 1.12 -25.78 3.08
N ASN A 63 1.01 -26.34 4.28
CA ASN A 63 2.13 -26.61 5.16
C ASN A 63 2.70 -28.00 4.84
N THR A 64 4.02 -28.19 4.92
CA THR A 64 4.65 -29.50 4.75
C THR A 64 5.09 -30.10 6.09
N VAL A 65 4.22 -30.90 6.70
CA VAL A 65 4.55 -31.64 7.92
C VAL A 65 5.08 -33.03 7.54
N SER A 66 6.34 -33.31 7.87
CA SER A 66 6.99 -34.62 7.64
C SER A 66 6.89 -35.08 6.18
N GLY A 67 7.11 -34.16 5.23
CA GLY A 67 7.05 -34.43 3.79
C GLY A 67 5.64 -34.56 3.22
N LYS A 68 4.59 -34.32 4.02
CA LYS A 68 3.19 -34.40 3.57
C LYS A 68 2.56 -33.01 3.57
N LYS A 69 1.87 -32.70 2.47
CA LYS A 69 1.07 -31.47 2.35
C LYS A 69 -0.13 -31.56 3.29
N LYS A 70 -0.24 -30.61 4.19
CA LYS A 70 -1.34 -30.46 5.15
C LYS A 70 -1.97 -29.08 4.98
N PRO A 71 -3.28 -28.96 5.21
CA PRO A 71 -3.91 -27.65 5.32
C PRO A 71 -3.33 -26.88 6.50
N PHE A 72 -3.31 -25.54 6.41
CA PHE A 72 -2.91 -24.69 7.52
C PHE A 72 -3.86 -24.87 8.71
N LYS A 73 -3.36 -25.38 9.84
CA LYS A 73 -4.13 -25.41 11.10
C LYS A 73 -4.42 -23.99 11.61
N VAL A 74 -3.44 -23.10 11.47
CA VAL A 74 -3.56 -21.68 11.80
C VAL A 74 -3.12 -20.88 10.57
N LYS A 75 -3.92 -19.91 10.16
CA LYS A 75 -3.65 -19.12 8.95
C LYS A 75 -2.35 -18.31 9.13
N PRO A 76 -1.32 -18.53 8.29
CA PRO A 76 -0.09 -17.75 8.36
C PRO A 76 -0.30 -16.36 7.79
N TYR A 77 0.60 -15.44 8.14
CA TYR A 77 0.68 -14.14 7.50
C TYR A 77 1.50 -14.24 6.22
N PHE A 78 0.93 -13.83 5.09
CA PHE A 78 1.60 -13.92 3.79
C PHE A 78 2.42 -12.66 3.53
N SER A 79 3.75 -12.79 3.62
CA SER A 79 4.66 -11.73 3.24
C SER A 79 6.03 -12.30 2.92
N THR A 80 6.39 -12.26 1.64
CA THR A 80 7.70 -12.74 1.16
C THR A 80 8.85 -11.96 1.80
N ALA A 81 8.70 -10.66 1.99
CA ALA A 81 9.75 -9.83 2.61
C ALA A 81 9.96 -10.19 4.09
N LEU A 82 8.87 -10.40 4.83
CA LEU A 82 8.93 -10.79 6.23
C LEU A 82 9.42 -12.24 6.41
N TYR A 83 9.00 -13.15 5.52
CA TYR A 83 9.53 -14.51 5.47
C TYR A 83 11.04 -14.47 5.21
N ASN A 84 11.52 -13.74 4.20
CA ASN A 84 12.94 -13.69 3.86
C ASN A 84 13.81 -13.19 5.02
N ALA A 85 13.31 -12.20 5.77
CA ALA A 85 13.98 -11.69 6.96
C ALA A 85 14.03 -12.70 8.14
N ASN A 86 13.10 -13.66 8.17
CA ASN A 86 12.99 -14.69 9.21
C ASN A 86 13.24 -16.11 8.67
N LYS A 87 13.77 -16.26 7.45
CA LYS A 87 13.92 -17.54 6.74
C LYS A 87 14.72 -18.59 7.51
N LYS A 88 15.64 -18.13 8.37
CA LYS A 88 16.45 -18.99 9.26
C LYS A 88 15.61 -19.81 10.25
N MET A 89 14.33 -19.46 10.40
CA MET A 89 13.41 -20.13 11.31
C MET A 89 12.50 -21.15 10.63
N ASP A 90 12.53 -21.22 9.30
CA ASP A 90 11.91 -22.28 8.51
C ASP A 90 12.90 -23.46 8.47
N ARG A 91 12.65 -24.47 9.32
CA ARG A 91 13.60 -25.57 9.56
C ARG A 91 13.45 -26.69 8.55
N ASP A 92 12.24 -26.91 8.10
CA ASP A 92 11.75 -27.88 7.12
C ASP A 92 11.77 -27.34 5.68
N LYS A 93 12.04 -26.05 5.50
CA LYS A 93 12.20 -25.36 4.20
C LYS A 93 10.96 -25.44 3.32
N ASP A 94 9.80 -25.40 3.94
CA ASP A 94 8.53 -25.53 3.23
C ASP A 94 7.96 -24.19 2.74
N GLY A 95 8.64 -23.09 3.05
CA GLY A 95 8.21 -21.74 2.71
C GLY A 95 7.41 -21.04 3.80
N ILE A 96 7.36 -21.59 5.02
CA ILE A 96 6.70 -21.02 6.18
C ILE A 96 7.71 -20.87 7.33
N ALA A 97 7.88 -19.65 7.83
CA ALA A 97 8.70 -19.40 9.00
C ALA A 97 7.89 -19.61 10.29
N CYS A 98 8.40 -20.44 11.19
CA CYS A 98 7.82 -20.70 12.51
C CYS A 98 6.35 -21.10 12.45
N GLU A 99 6.03 -22.03 11.56
CA GLU A 99 4.70 -22.60 11.51
C GLU A 99 4.29 -23.23 12.84
N LYS A 100 3.00 -23.08 13.15
CA LYS A 100 2.34 -23.82 14.22
C LYS A 100 1.71 -25.06 13.58
N GLY A 101 2.54 -26.10 13.43
CA GLY A 101 2.13 -27.46 13.08
C GLY A 101 1.30 -28.14 14.17
#